data_AF-A0A7K2Z4T6-F1
#
_entry.id   AF-A0A7K2Z4T6-F1
#
_cell.length_a   1.000
_cell.length_b   1.000
_cell.length_c   1.000
_cell.angle_alpha   90.00
_cell.angle_beta   90.00
_cell.angle_gamma   90.00
#
_symmetry.space_group_name_H-M   'P 1'
#
loop_
_entity.id
_entity.type
_entity.pdbx_description
1 polymer ?
#
loop_
_entity_poly.entity_id
_entity_poly.type
_entity_poly.pdbx_seq_one_letter_code
_entity_poly.pdbx_strand_id
1 'polypeptide(L)'
;MKEARWKRFASYSAALGALMRPNLWDDRFCFRIVSRDWRAAGGPRLTLGEGSYFDLIDQSGPLTRELSATAHRSADPLPAWRRLPLRARYKSEPLSLGRRVVLASVGTLTIRRTADGQGEFYVLRRIKGRTATSDDTHNVLPGGMLQPASISPLSRRSDLSVWRNIMREFNEEMLGAPEAVGQGGAEVDYTRRPYSDFEQALTAGTLRVWTFGMGLEALILTPVLLTIAVFEADVFDVLFADLVLEGPEGIVITKMPLRDAEVGDLLKLPNVAPPLAALLHLALRHRDLLLSAPVRTT
;
A
#
# COMPACT_ATOMS: atom_id res chain seq x y z
N MET A 1 19.29 45.05 7.65
CA MET A 1 18.82 43.67 7.39
C MET A 1 17.50 43.50 8.12
N LYS A 2 16.37 43.36 7.41
CA LYS A 2 15.08 43.07 8.04
C LYS A 2 15.12 41.63 8.53
N GLU A 3 14.93 41.42 9.83
CA GLU A 3 14.73 40.09 10.41
C GLU A 3 13.62 39.37 9.63
N ALA A 4 13.95 38.26 8.98
CA ALA A 4 12.93 37.38 8.44
C ALA A 4 12.13 36.83 9.62
N ARG A 5 10.90 37.32 9.78
CA ARG A 5 10.02 36.94 10.89
C ARG A 5 9.64 35.47 10.71
N TRP A 6 10.33 34.59 11.43
CA TRP A 6 10.04 33.15 11.45
C TRP A 6 8.58 32.93 11.89
N LYS A 7 7.77 32.31 11.04
CA LYS A 7 6.40 31.91 11.37
C LYS A 7 6.41 30.46 11.84
N ARG A 8 5.94 30.22 13.06
CA ARG A 8 5.69 28.87 13.57
C ARG A 8 4.35 28.36 13.02
N PHE A 9 4.34 27.14 12.51
CA PHE A 9 3.11 26.45 12.10
C PHE A 9 2.64 25.50 13.20
N ALA A 10 1.33 25.25 13.26
CA ALA A 10 0.72 24.37 14.26
C ALA A 10 1.02 22.88 14.00
N SER A 11 1.14 22.49 12.73
CA SER A 11 1.41 21.14 12.28
C SER A 11 2.34 21.14 11.05
N TYR A 12 2.84 19.97 10.66
CA TYR A 12 3.69 19.83 9.48
C TYR A 12 2.86 19.95 8.19
N SER A 13 1.63 19.42 8.17
CA SER A 13 0.63 19.59 7.13
C SER A 13 0.29 21.08 6.93
N ALA A 14 0.12 21.85 8.00
CA ALA A 14 -0.08 23.30 7.91
C ALA A 14 1.14 24.03 7.31
N ALA A 15 2.36 23.59 7.66
CA ALA A 15 3.58 24.13 7.08
C ALA A 15 3.69 23.79 5.59
N LEU A 16 3.46 22.53 5.21
CA LEU A 16 3.48 22.10 3.81
C LEU A 16 2.41 22.83 2.98
N GLY A 17 1.17 22.89 3.46
CA GLY A 17 0.10 23.58 2.76
C GLY A 17 0.35 25.08 2.53
N ALA A 18 1.14 25.72 3.40
CA ALA A 18 1.49 27.13 3.25
C ALA A 18 2.78 27.39 2.45
N LEU A 19 3.75 26.48 2.50
CA LEU A 19 5.10 26.69 1.95
C LEU A 19 5.36 25.92 0.66
N MET A 20 4.69 24.78 0.46
CA MET A 20 4.97 23.81 -0.60
C MET A 20 3.74 22.93 -0.84
N ARG A 21 2.60 23.55 -1.16
CA ARG A 21 1.33 22.83 -1.35
C ARG A 21 1.42 21.89 -2.57
N PRO A 22 1.28 20.56 -2.40
CA PRO A 22 1.20 19.63 -3.53
C PRO A 22 -0.08 19.83 -4.35
N ASN A 23 -0.09 19.31 -5.58
CA ASN A 23 -1.26 19.39 -6.47
C ASN A 23 -2.48 18.65 -5.89
N LEU A 24 -2.28 17.42 -5.37
CA LEU A 24 -3.27 16.69 -4.61
C LEU A 24 -3.01 16.94 -3.11
N TRP A 25 -3.83 17.80 -2.51
CA TRP A 25 -3.67 18.21 -1.10
C TRP A 25 -5.04 18.33 -0.43
N ASP A 26 -5.55 17.17 0.00
CA ASP A 26 -6.85 17.01 0.64
C ASP A 26 -6.71 16.11 1.88
N ASP A 27 -7.37 16.48 2.98
CA ASP A 27 -7.32 15.73 4.23
C ASP A 27 -8.43 14.68 4.28
N ARG A 28 -8.24 13.62 3.50
CA ARG A 28 -9.24 12.57 3.33
C ARG A 28 -9.35 11.68 4.56
N PHE A 29 -10.55 11.17 4.81
CA PHE A 29 -10.79 10.15 5.83
C PHE A 29 -9.97 8.89 5.54
N CYS A 30 -9.35 8.35 6.57
CA CYS A 30 -8.61 7.09 6.52
C CYS A 30 -9.06 6.16 7.66
N PHE A 31 -9.03 4.86 7.41
CA PHE A 31 -9.15 3.90 8.50
C PHE A 31 -7.81 3.77 9.23
N ARG A 32 -7.78 4.10 10.52
CA ARG A 32 -6.60 3.90 11.36
C ARG A 32 -6.66 2.53 12.05
N ILE A 33 -5.51 1.90 12.26
CA ILE A 33 -5.41 0.67 13.04
C ILE A 33 -5.40 1.02 14.54
N VAL A 34 -6.36 0.46 15.27
CA VAL A 34 -6.51 0.63 16.73
C VAL A 34 -5.93 -0.57 17.47
N SER A 35 -6.18 -1.77 16.97
CA SER A 35 -5.63 -3.01 17.54
C SER A 35 -5.41 -4.06 16.44
N ARG A 36 -4.58 -5.05 16.75
CA ARG A 36 -4.26 -6.18 15.87
C ARG A 36 -4.15 -7.45 16.70
N ASP A 37 -4.79 -8.51 16.24
CA ASP A 37 -4.65 -9.85 16.77
C ASP A 37 -4.41 -10.83 15.62
N TRP A 38 -3.14 -11.12 15.35
CA TRP A 38 -2.74 -12.07 14.30
C TRP A 38 -3.00 -13.54 14.68
N ARG A 39 -3.32 -13.83 15.95
CA ARG A 39 -3.44 -15.19 16.49
C ARG A 39 -4.85 -15.53 16.96
N ALA A 40 -5.83 -14.66 16.68
CA ALA A 40 -7.22 -14.92 16.99
C ALA A 40 -7.66 -16.28 16.40
N ALA A 41 -8.44 -17.03 17.18
CA ALA A 41 -8.82 -18.41 16.85
C ALA A 41 -9.63 -18.53 15.53
N GLY A 42 -10.29 -17.46 15.10
CA GLY A 42 -11.01 -17.38 13.83
C GLY A 42 -10.21 -16.75 12.67
N GLY A 43 -8.88 -16.69 12.81
CA GLY A 43 -7.99 -16.00 11.88
C GLY A 43 -7.65 -14.57 12.32
N PRO A 44 -6.67 -13.92 11.66
CA PRO A 44 -6.20 -12.58 12.01
C PRO A 44 -7.32 -11.53 12.05
N ARG A 45 -7.27 -10.65 13.06
CA ARG A 45 -8.24 -9.56 13.24
C ARG A 45 -7.53 -8.21 13.36
N LEU A 46 -8.12 -7.20 12.72
CA LEU A 46 -7.76 -5.80 12.88
C LEU A 46 -8.97 -5.04 13.41
N THR A 47 -8.77 -4.20 14.43
CA THR A 47 -9.77 -3.20 14.80
C THR A 47 -9.38 -1.89 14.17
N LEU A 48 -10.28 -1.34 13.38
CA LEU A 48 -10.11 -0.07 12.69
C LEU A 48 -10.92 1.02 13.38
N GLY A 49 -10.39 2.23 13.35
CA GLY A 49 -11.04 3.44 13.82
C GLY A 49 -10.91 4.55 12.80
N GLU A 50 -11.33 5.75 13.18
CA GLU A 50 -11.26 6.93 12.32
C GLU A 50 -9.91 7.63 12.42
N GLY A 51 -9.41 8.13 11.29
CA GLY A 51 -8.28 9.04 11.18
C GLY A 51 -8.37 9.85 9.89
N SER A 52 -7.41 10.74 9.65
CA SER A 52 -7.34 11.55 8.43
C SER A 52 -5.96 11.47 7.79
N TYR A 53 -5.87 11.73 6.49
CA TYR A 53 -4.62 11.66 5.74
C TYR A 53 -3.54 12.57 6.33
N PHE A 54 -3.90 13.74 6.87
CA PHE A 54 -2.95 14.65 7.51
C PHE A 54 -2.41 14.11 8.82
N ASP A 55 -3.11 13.22 9.54
CA ASP A 55 -2.54 12.53 10.71
C ASP A 55 -1.29 11.73 10.33
N LEU A 56 -1.26 11.14 9.13
CA LEU A 56 -0.11 10.44 8.58
C LEU A 56 0.99 11.45 8.23
N ILE A 57 0.66 12.51 7.51
CA ILE A 57 1.64 13.53 7.07
C ILE A 57 2.32 14.22 8.26
N ASP A 58 1.54 14.52 9.30
CA ASP A 58 2.02 15.19 10.51
C ASP A 58 2.98 14.35 11.36
N GLN A 59 2.98 13.03 11.17
CA GLN A 59 3.93 12.12 11.82
C GLN A 59 5.09 11.74 10.90
N SER A 60 4.79 11.28 9.69
CA SER A 60 5.76 10.75 8.73
C SER A 60 6.70 11.83 8.20
N GLY A 61 6.17 13.03 7.94
CA GLY A 61 6.94 14.16 7.41
C GLY A 61 8.10 14.56 8.32
N PRO A 62 7.85 14.92 9.60
CA PRO A 62 8.91 15.24 10.54
C PRO A 62 9.94 14.12 10.73
N LEU A 63 9.51 12.85 10.80
CA LEU A 63 10.40 11.70 10.92
C LEU A 63 11.33 11.55 9.72
N THR A 64 10.80 11.74 8.52
CA THR A 64 11.56 11.68 7.26
C THR A 64 12.58 12.81 7.20
N ARG A 65 12.16 14.04 7.53
CA ARG A 65 13.03 15.22 7.54
C ARG A 65 14.13 15.10 8.58
N GLU A 66 13.82 14.61 9.78
CA GLU A 66 14.81 14.36 10.82
C GLU A 66 15.88 13.35 10.37
N LEU A 67 15.47 12.20 9.84
CA LEU A 67 16.40 11.18 9.37
C LEU A 67 17.25 11.71 8.21
N SER A 68 16.62 12.35 7.24
CA SER A 68 17.30 12.92 6.07
C SER A 68 18.31 13.98 6.49
N ALA A 69 17.91 14.96 7.31
CA ALA A 69 18.79 16.03 7.76
C ALA A 69 19.98 15.50 8.58
N THR A 70 19.76 14.44 9.36
CA THR A 70 20.83 13.83 10.16
C THR A 70 21.79 13.02 9.28
N ALA A 71 21.27 12.24 8.33
CA ALA A 71 22.08 11.49 7.37
C ALA A 71 22.94 12.42 6.50
N HIS A 72 22.39 13.54 6.01
CA HIS A 72 23.15 14.49 5.19
C HIS A 72 24.29 15.19 5.96
N ARG A 73 24.19 15.28 7.29
CA ARG A 73 25.21 15.92 8.16
C ARG A 73 26.24 14.93 8.69
N SER A 74 26.08 13.64 8.40
CA SER A 74 26.88 12.56 8.97
C SER A 74 27.55 11.79 7.84
N ALA A 75 28.81 11.41 8.02
CA ALA A 75 29.45 10.44 7.12
C ALA A 75 28.90 9.01 7.33
N ASP A 76 28.18 8.78 8.42
CA ASP A 76 27.53 7.51 8.73
C ASP A 76 26.17 7.39 8.01
N PRO A 77 25.99 6.38 7.14
CA PRO A 77 24.72 6.15 6.44
C PRO A 77 23.57 5.73 7.37
N LEU A 78 23.86 5.31 8.61
CA LEU A 78 22.87 4.86 9.59
C LEU A 78 22.96 5.69 10.88
N PRO A 79 22.29 6.85 10.96
CA PRO A 79 22.39 7.71 12.13
C PRO A 79 21.94 7.03 13.43
N ALA A 80 22.77 7.12 14.46
CA ALA A 80 22.43 6.62 15.79
C ALA A 80 21.16 7.28 16.34
N TRP A 81 20.28 6.48 16.98
CA TRP A 81 18.99 6.93 17.55
C TRP A 81 19.07 8.18 18.43
N ARG A 82 20.17 8.38 19.17
CA ARG A 82 20.40 9.58 20.00
C ARG A 82 20.40 10.89 19.20
N ARG A 83 20.65 10.82 17.89
CA ARG A 83 20.64 11.95 16.95
C ARG A 83 19.27 12.15 16.27
N LEU A 84 18.30 11.30 16.58
CA LEU A 84 16.97 11.27 15.98
C LEU A 84 15.89 11.39 17.08
N PRO A 85 15.79 12.54 17.78
CA PRO A 85 14.92 12.70 18.96
C PRO A 85 13.43 12.43 18.71
N LEU A 86 12.88 12.74 17.52
CA LEU A 86 11.51 12.41 17.16
C LEU A 86 11.36 10.90 16.98
N ARG A 87 12.25 10.28 16.19
CA ARG A 87 12.23 8.84 15.94
C ARG A 87 12.45 8.04 17.22
N ALA A 88 13.35 8.49 18.09
CA ALA A 88 13.68 7.85 19.37
C ALA A 88 12.46 7.66 20.29
N ARG A 89 11.41 8.48 20.15
CA ARG A 89 10.14 8.31 20.88
C ARG A 89 9.44 6.98 20.57
N TYR A 90 9.74 6.38 19.42
CA TYR A 90 9.13 5.16 18.94
C TYR A 90 10.08 3.95 18.96
N LYS A 91 11.28 4.09 19.53
CA LYS A 91 12.33 3.06 19.50
C LYS A 91 11.88 1.71 20.08
N SER A 92 11.16 1.73 21.21
CA SER A 92 10.70 0.51 21.88
C SER A 92 9.50 -0.14 21.20
N GLU A 93 8.69 0.66 20.50
CA GLU A 93 7.47 0.20 19.85
C GLU A 93 7.14 1.11 18.66
N PRO A 94 7.72 0.84 17.47
CA PRO A 94 7.51 1.67 16.28
C PRO A 94 6.04 1.74 15.84
N LEU A 95 5.29 0.67 16.11
CA LEU A 95 3.85 0.52 15.85
C LEU A 95 3.00 0.68 17.13
N SER A 96 3.32 1.67 17.96
CA SER A 96 2.57 1.96 19.19
C SER A 96 1.19 2.55 18.88
N LEU A 97 0.21 1.67 18.66
CA LEU A 97 -1.15 2.01 18.21
C LEU A 97 -1.92 2.91 19.19
N GLY A 98 -1.55 2.88 20.48
CA GLY A 98 -2.12 3.75 21.50
C GLY A 98 -1.48 5.15 21.58
N ARG A 99 -0.31 5.35 20.97
CA ARG A 99 0.46 6.62 21.04
C ARG A 99 0.54 7.34 19.69
N ARG A 100 0.07 6.71 18.63
CA ARG A 100 0.13 7.21 17.25
C ARG A 100 -1.20 6.98 16.56
N VAL A 101 -1.58 7.91 15.69
CA VAL A 101 -2.56 7.60 14.65
C VAL A 101 -1.83 6.80 13.58
N VAL A 102 -2.14 5.51 13.50
CA VAL A 102 -1.49 4.59 12.58
C VAL A 102 -2.44 4.30 11.44
N LEU A 103 -2.25 5.02 10.32
CA LEU A 103 -2.94 4.72 9.07
C LEU A 103 -2.16 3.61 8.36
N ALA A 104 -2.87 2.67 7.74
CA ALA A 104 -2.25 1.64 6.93
C ALA A 104 -2.62 1.83 5.46
N SER A 105 -1.64 1.60 4.60
CA SER A 105 -1.90 1.21 3.23
C SER A 105 -1.98 -0.30 3.11
N VAL A 106 -2.51 -0.77 2.00
CA VAL A 106 -2.45 -2.17 1.58
C VAL A 106 -1.56 -2.22 0.35
N GLY A 107 -0.57 -3.11 0.36
CA GLY A 107 0.26 -3.39 -0.80
C GLY A 107 0.05 -4.82 -1.24
N THR A 108 -0.46 -5.03 -2.45
CA THR A 108 -0.80 -6.35 -2.98
C THR A 108 0.17 -6.75 -4.08
N LEU A 109 0.89 -7.85 -3.89
CA LEU A 109 1.62 -8.50 -4.98
C LEU A 109 0.64 -9.36 -5.79
N THR A 110 0.45 -8.99 -7.04
CA THR A 110 -0.39 -9.75 -7.98
C THR A 110 0.43 -10.82 -8.69
N ILE A 111 -0.05 -12.06 -8.60
CA ILE A 111 0.55 -13.23 -9.22
C ILE A 111 -0.50 -13.90 -10.10
N ARG A 112 -0.15 -14.14 -11.36
CA ARG A 112 -0.86 -15.01 -12.28
C ARG A 112 -0.21 -16.39 -12.24
N ARG A 113 -0.98 -17.42 -11.92
CA ARG A 113 -0.54 -18.81 -11.92
C ARG A 113 -0.81 -19.43 -13.28
N THR A 114 0.25 -19.81 -13.98
CA THR A 114 0.19 -20.42 -15.32
C THR A 114 -0.33 -21.86 -15.26
N ALA A 115 -0.75 -22.40 -16.39
CA ALA A 115 -1.32 -23.76 -16.48
C ALA A 115 -0.34 -24.87 -16.04
N ASP A 116 0.96 -24.64 -16.21
CA ASP A 116 2.05 -25.52 -15.73
C ASP A 116 2.39 -25.30 -14.24
N GLY A 117 1.60 -24.49 -13.53
CA GLY A 117 1.72 -24.21 -12.10
C GLY A 117 2.83 -23.24 -11.72
N GLN A 118 3.47 -22.57 -12.69
CA GLN A 118 4.42 -21.51 -12.41
C GLN A 118 3.70 -20.20 -12.08
N GLY A 119 4.45 -19.22 -11.57
CA GLY A 119 3.91 -17.91 -11.19
C GLY A 119 4.55 -16.81 -12.01
N GLU A 120 3.73 -15.85 -12.44
CA GLU A 120 4.13 -14.62 -13.09
C GLU A 120 3.63 -13.44 -12.25
N PHE A 121 4.49 -12.49 -11.89
CA PHE A 121 4.11 -11.34 -11.06
C PHE A 121 4.16 -10.02 -11.84
N TYR A 122 3.47 -9.02 -11.28
CA TYR A 122 3.28 -7.71 -11.89
C TYR A 122 3.80 -6.61 -10.96
N VAL A 123 4.41 -5.58 -11.54
CA VAL A 123 5.06 -4.48 -10.82
C VAL A 123 4.64 -3.15 -11.42
N LEU A 124 4.36 -2.17 -10.58
CA LEU A 124 4.16 -0.79 -11.01
C LEU A 124 5.49 -0.02 -10.92
N ARG A 125 6.00 0.46 -12.05
CA ARG A 125 7.09 1.44 -12.06
C ARG A 125 6.50 2.85 -12.08
N ARG A 126 6.56 3.55 -10.95
CA ARG A 126 6.10 4.95 -10.85
C ARG A 126 7.00 5.85 -11.69
N ILE A 127 6.42 6.80 -12.41
CA ILE A 127 7.17 7.78 -13.21
C ILE A 127 7.38 9.05 -12.38
N LYS A 128 8.61 9.56 -12.35
CA LYS A 128 8.98 10.80 -11.65
C LYS A 128 8.04 11.97 -12.01
N GLY A 129 7.59 12.70 -11.00
CA GLY A 129 6.78 13.91 -11.16
C GLY A 129 5.29 13.66 -11.41
N ARG A 130 4.82 12.40 -11.42
CA ARG A 130 3.40 12.07 -11.53
C ARG A 130 2.75 11.68 -10.20
N THR A 131 3.52 11.55 -9.11
CA THR A 131 3.02 11.01 -7.83
C THR A 131 3.43 11.85 -6.62
N ALA A 132 2.63 11.83 -5.54
CA ALA A 132 2.89 12.64 -4.35
C ALA A 132 4.02 12.09 -3.46
N THR A 133 4.30 10.79 -3.55
CA THR A 133 5.28 10.05 -2.75
C THR A 133 5.94 8.96 -3.59
N SER A 134 7.19 8.61 -3.28
CA SER A 134 7.92 7.48 -3.89
C SER A 134 8.12 7.56 -5.42
N ASP A 135 8.54 8.71 -5.93
CA ASP A 135 8.86 8.92 -7.35
C ASP A 135 9.98 8.00 -7.87
N ASP A 136 9.84 7.53 -9.12
CA ASP A 136 10.80 6.65 -9.84
C ASP A 136 11.13 5.34 -9.09
N THR A 137 10.12 4.74 -8.47
CA THR A 137 10.24 3.48 -7.72
C THR A 137 9.43 2.33 -8.32
N HIS A 138 9.93 1.11 -8.14
CA HIS A 138 9.22 -0.14 -8.44
C HIS A 138 8.37 -0.51 -7.22
N ASN A 139 7.08 -0.63 -7.41
CA ASN A 139 6.08 -0.87 -6.37
C ASN A 139 5.28 -2.12 -6.67
N VAL A 140 4.60 -2.59 -5.62
CA VAL A 140 3.49 -3.53 -5.75
C VAL A 140 2.42 -2.99 -6.69
N LEU A 141 1.65 -3.90 -7.28
CA LEU A 141 0.51 -3.57 -8.11
C LEU A 141 -0.64 -4.54 -7.73
N PRO A 142 -1.73 -4.07 -7.11
CA PRO A 142 -2.00 -2.69 -6.77
C PRO A 142 -1.56 -2.28 -5.35
N GLY A 143 -1.56 -0.98 -5.03
CA GLY A 143 -1.36 -0.54 -3.65
C GLY A 143 -1.86 0.87 -3.32
N GLY A 144 -2.59 1.00 -2.21
CA GLY A 144 -3.13 2.29 -1.79
C GLY A 144 -3.56 2.35 -0.32
N MET A 145 -4.01 3.53 0.10
CA MET A 145 -4.37 3.80 1.49
C MET A 145 -5.70 3.12 1.83
N LEU A 146 -5.81 2.57 3.04
CA LEU A 146 -7.07 2.00 3.50
C LEU A 146 -8.09 3.11 3.78
N GLN A 147 -8.89 3.42 2.77
CA GLN A 147 -9.86 4.52 2.75
C GLN A 147 -11.23 4.02 2.27
N PRO A 148 -12.33 4.69 2.65
CA PRO A 148 -13.62 4.48 2.02
C PRO A 148 -13.64 5.09 0.62
N ALA A 149 -14.50 4.56 -0.25
CA ALA A 149 -14.70 5.09 -1.60
C ALA A 149 -15.35 6.48 -1.61
N SER A 150 -16.02 6.88 -0.52
CA SER A 150 -16.55 8.23 -0.38
C SER A 150 -16.60 8.76 1.05
N ILE A 151 -16.85 10.06 1.18
CA ILE A 151 -16.98 10.73 2.48
C ILE A 151 -18.27 10.32 3.25
N SER A 152 -19.22 9.67 2.56
CA SER A 152 -20.50 9.23 3.11
C SER A 152 -20.31 8.30 4.31
N PRO A 153 -21.05 8.49 5.42
CA PRO A 153 -21.02 7.55 6.54
C PRO A 153 -21.41 6.12 6.16
N LEU A 154 -22.22 5.93 5.11
CA LEU A 154 -22.58 4.60 4.63
C LEU A 154 -21.40 3.95 3.88
N SER A 155 -20.68 4.70 3.03
CA SER A 155 -19.41 4.24 2.44
C SER A 155 -18.38 3.88 3.50
N ARG A 156 -18.26 4.64 4.61
CA ARG A 156 -17.37 4.26 5.73
C ARG A 156 -17.70 2.91 6.34
N ARG A 157 -18.98 2.54 6.41
CA ARG A 157 -19.41 1.24 6.95
C ARG A 157 -19.25 0.13 5.93
N SER A 158 -19.64 0.35 4.68
CA SER A 158 -19.52 -0.66 3.62
C SER A 158 -18.06 -0.92 3.26
N ASP A 159 -17.20 0.09 3.32
CA ASP A 159 -15.78 -0.02 2.95
C ASP A 159 -14.86 -0.31 4.13
N LEU A 160 -15.42 -0.67 5.29
CA LEU A 160 -14.66 -1.22 6.42
C LEU A 160 -14.20 -2.66 6.12
N SER A 161 -13.47 -2.83 5.03
CA SER A 161 -13.03 -4.11 4.49
C SER A 161 -11.74 -3.93 3.70
N VAL A 162 -10.69 -4.63 4.14
CA VAL A 162 -9.40 -4.68 3.43
C VAL A 162 -9.59 -5.23 2.01
N TRP A 163 -10.46 -6.23 1.86
CA TRP A 163 -10.72 -6.84 0.56
C TRP A 163 -11.38 -5.88 -0.42
N ARG A 164 -12.39 -5.12 0.04
CA ARG A 164 -13.03 -4.09 -0.81
C ARG A 164 -12.05 -3.00 -1.21
N ASN A 165 -11.11 -2.63 -0.33
CA ASN A 165 -10.02 -1.74 -0.71
C ASN A 165 -9.20 -2.34 -1.84
N ILE A 166 -8.68 -3.57 -1.68
CA ILE A 166 -7.88 -4.25 -2.71
C ILE A 166 -8.61 -4.32 -4.05
N MET A 167 -9.92 -4.65 -4.07
CA MET A 167 -10.67 -4.70 -5.32
C MET A 167 -10.80 -3.33 -6.01
N ARG A 168 -10.95 -2.24 -5.26
CA ARG A 168 -10.97 -0.90 -5.84
C ARG A 168 -9.60 -0.52 -6.40
N GLU A 169 -8.53 -0.82 -5.67
CA GLU A 169 -7.17 -0.57 -6.13
C GLU A 169 -6.87 -1.38 -7.42
N PHE A 170 -7.36 -2.62 -7.54
CA PHE A 170 -7.32 -3.37 -8.80
C PHE A 170 -8.06 -2.65 -9.93
N ASN A 171 -9.28 -2.17 -9.66
CA ASN A 171 -10.09 -1.49 -10.65
C ASN A 171 -9.45 -0.16 -11.11
N GLU A 172 -8.85 0.58 -10.17
CA GLU A 172 -8.23 1.88 -10.43
C GLU A 172 -6.86 1.73 -11.13
N GLU A 173 -5.95 0.93 -10.56
CA GLU A 173 -4.57 0.85 -11.07
C GLU A 173 -4.41 -0.12 -12.24
N MET A 174 -5.23 -1.18 -12.34
CA MET A 174 -5.11 -2.18 -13.41
C MET A 174 -6.19 -2.05 -14.48
N LEU A 175 -7.40 -1.59 -14.15
CA LEU A 175 -8.49 -1.41 -15.12
C LEU A 175 -8.72 0.06 -15.51
N GLY A 176 -7.94 1.00 -14.95
CA GLY A 176 -7.98 2.41 -15.31
C GLY A 176 -9.25 3.13 -14.90
N ALA A 177 -10.02 2.59 -13.96
CA ALA A 177 -11.15 3.31 -13.40
C ALA A 177 -10.64 4.60 -12.71
N PRO A 178 -11.40 5.70 -12.77
CA PRO A 178 -11.08 6.87 -11.96
C PRO A 178 -11.02 6.49 -10.49
N GLU A 179 -10.05 7.06 -9.76
CA GLU A 179 -9.99 6.94 -8.31
C GLU A 179 -11.37 7.27 -7.74
N ALA A 180 -11.86 6.46 -6.81
CA ALA A 180 -13.08 6.76 -6.08
C ALA A 180 -12.82 7.98 -5.16
N VAL A 181 -12.80 9.18 -5.75
CA VAL A 181 -12.44 10.43 -5.06
C VAL A 181 -13.54 10.93 -4.13
N GLY A 182 -14.67 10.22 -4.05
CA GLY A 182 -15.55 10.31 -2.89
C GLY A 182 -16.27 11.63 -2.63
N GLN A 183 -16.03 12.67 -3.43
CA GLN A 183 -16.58 14.01 -3.21
C GLN A 183 -18.11 14.04 -3.46
N GLY A 184 -18.63 13.12 -4.27
CA GLY A 184 -20.05 13.08 -4.65
C GLY A 184 -20.97 12.27 -3.72
N GLY A 185 -20.44 11.65 -2.67
CA GLY A 185 -21.21 10.77 -1.78
C GLY A 185 -21.75 9.49 -2.44
N ALA A 186 -21.44 9.25 -3.72
CA ALA A 186 -21.81 8.05 -4.44
C ALA A 186 -21.11 6.81 -3.83
N GLU A 187 -21.84 5.71 -3.78
CA GLU A 187 -21.39 4.45 -3.20
C GLU A 187 -20.90 3.51 -4.29
N VAL A 188 -19.91 2.69 -3.95
CA VAL A 188 -19.46 1.62 -4.83
C VAL A 188 -20.43 0.44 -4.70
N ASP A 189 -21.05 0.08 -5.82
CA ASP A 189 -21.88 -1.11 -5.92
C ASP A 189 -21.01 -2.34 -6.19
N TYR A 190 -20.64 -3.05 -5.12
CA TYR A 190 -19.83 -4.27 -5.19
C TYR A 190 -20.55 -5.47 -5.82
N THR A 191 -21.86 -5.35 -6.10
CA THR A 191 -22.61 -6.42 -6.79
C THR A 191 -22.47 -6.36 -8.30
N ARG A 192 -21.79 -5.33 -8.82
CA ARG A 192 -21.55 -5.14 -10.25
C ARG A 192 -20.10 -5.43 -10.63
N ARG A 193 -19.89 -5.71 -11.90
CA ARG A 193 -18.55 -5.86 -12.49
C ARG A 193 -17.73 -4.56 -12.35
N PRO A 194 -16.41 -4.66 -12.08
CA PRO A 194 -15.64 -5.90 -11.95
C PRO A 194 -15.70 -6.55 -10.56
N TYR A 195 -16.24 -5.86 -9.56
CA TYR A 195 -16.25 -6.31 -8.16
C TYR A 195 -16.93 -7.67 -7.95
N SER A 196 -18.08 -7.89 -8.58
CA SER A 196 -18.80 -9.16 -8.52
C SER A 196 -17.98 -10.33 -9.07
N ASP A 197 -17.16 -10.09 -10.10
CA ASP A 197 -16.35 -11.13 -10.72
C ASP A 197 -15.14 -11.47 -9.83
N PHE A 198 -14.56 -10.48 -9.13
CA PHE A 198 -13.55 -10.72 -8.10
C PHE A 198 -14.09 -11.57 -6.94
N GLU A 199 -15.28 -11.25 -6.43
CA GLU A 199 -15.94 -12.03 -5.37
C GLU A 199 -16.26 -13.46 -5.82
N GLN A 200 -16.71 -13.61 -7.07
CA GLN A 200 -16.96 -14.93 -7.66
C GLN A 200 -15.68 -15.75 -7.76
N ALA A 201 -14.59 -15.16 -8.26
CA ALA A 201 -13.28 -15.81 -8.35
C ALA A 201 -12.73 -16.20 -6.97
N LEU A 202 -12.88 -15.32 -5.98
CA LEU A 202 -12.46 -15.59 -4.60
C LEU A 202 -13.24 -16.77 -4.01
N THR A 203 -14.57 -16.77 -4.21
CA THR A 203 -15.46 -17.85 -3.74
C THR A 203 -15.16 -19.18 -4.43
N ALA A 204 -14.84 -19.15 -5.73
CA ALA A 204 -14.48 -20.33 -6.51
C ALA A 204 -13.06 -20.85 -6.22
N GLY A 205 -12.25 -20.11 -5.45
CA GLY A 205 -10.85 -20.45 -5.16
C GLY A 205 -9.89 -20.28 -6.35
N THR A 206 -10.36 -19.73 -7.46
CA THR A 206 -9.56 -19.39 -8.64
C THR A 206 -8.86 -18.03 -8.50
N LEU A 207 -9.30 -17.22 -7.55
CA LEU A 207 -8.54 -16.16 -6.91
C LEU A 207 -8.32 -16.53 -5.45
N ARG A 208 -7.08 -16.44 -4.98
CA ARG A 208 -6.72 -16.67 -3.58
C ARG A 208 -5.93 -15.48 -3.07
N VAL A 209 -6.26 -15.01 -1.88
CA VAL A 209 -5.63 -13.83 -1.27
C VAL A 209 -5.09 -14.18 0.11
N TRP A 210 -3.83 -13.85 0.36
CA TRP A 210 -3.15 -14.05 1.64
C TRP A 210 -2.74 -12.72 2.24
N THR A 211 -2.79 -12.64 3.57
CA THR A 211 -2.23 -11.53 4.35
C THR A 211 -1.03 -12.03 5.15
N PHE A 212 0.14 -11.45 4.92
CA PHE A 212 1.40 -11.79 5.61
C PHE A 212 1.68 -10.91 6.83
N GLY A 213 0.71 -10.10 7.24
CA GLY A 213 0.82 -9.19 8.38
C GLY A 213 1.08 -7.77 7.93
N MET A 214 1.86 -7.03 8.75
CA MET A 214 2.25 -5.65 8.46
C MET A 214 3.76 -5.52 8.33
N GLY A 215 4.20 -4.89 7.24
CA GLY A 215 5.53 -4.33 7.10
C GLY A 215 5.55 -2.89 7.60
N LEU A 216 6.69 -2.43 8.10
CA LEU A 216 6.89 -1.03 8.49
C LEU A 216 7.90 -0.38 7.56
N GLU A 217 7.50 0.68 6.87
CA GLU A 217 8.45 1.42 6.05
C GLU A 217 9.44 2.17 6.93
N ALA A 218 10.72 1.81 6.83
CA ALA A 218 11.74 2.27 7.76
C ALA A 218 11.94 3.79 7.72
N LEU A 219 11.73 4.46 6.58
CA LEU A 219 11.95 5.91 6.42
C LEU A 219 10.83 6.74 7.06
N ILE A 220 9.58 6.37 6.82
CA ILE A 220 8.41 7.16 7.24
C ILE A 220 7.69 6.59 8.48
N LEU A 221 8.06 5.38 8.92
CA LEU A 221 7.43 4.62 10.01
C LEU A 221 5.91 4.45 9.84
N THR A 222 5.48 4.21 8.60
CA THR A 222 4.09 3.92 8.23
C THR A 222 3.96 2.42 7.93
N PRO A 223 2.96 1.74 8.50
CA PRO A 223 2.73 0.35 8.17
C PRO A 223 2.06 0.18 6.81
N VAL A 224 2.37 -0.95 6.19
CA VAL A 224 1.70 -1.47 5.00
C VAL A 224 1.22 -2.87 5.32
N LEU A 225 -0.06 -3.15 5.11
CA LEU A 225 -0.59 -4.51 5.10
C LEU A 225 -0.04 -5.22 3.87
N LEU A 226 0.68 -6.31 4.09
CA LEU A 226 1.36 -7.06 3.03
C LEU A 226 0.45 -8.17 2.55
N THR A 227 -0.07 -8.05 1.33
CA THR A 227 -1.00 -9.00 0.74
C THR A 227 -0.45 -9.59 -0.56
N ILE A 228 -0.84 -10.83 -0.86
CA ILE A 228 -0.55 -11.50 -2.13
C ILE A 228 -1.87 -11.99 -2.70
N ALA A 229 -2.14 -11.69 -3.96
CA ALA A 229 -3.28 -12.21 -4.71
C ALA A 229 -2.78 -13.13 -5.83
N VAL A 230 -3.18 -14.40 -5.80
CA VAL A 230 -2.87 -15.37 -6.84
C VAL A 230 -4.14 -15.67 -7.63
N PHE A 231 -4.10 -15.41 -8.92
CA PHE A 231 -5.17 -15.71 -9.87
C PHE A 231 -4.76 -16.91 -10.73
N GLU A 232 -5.67 -17.85 -10.98
CA GLU A 232 -5.49 -18.80 -12.08
C GLU A 232 -5.48 -18.04 -13.42
N ALA A 233 -4.68 -18.53 -14.36
CA ALA A 233 -4.38 -17.87 -15.63
C ALA A 233 -5.62 -17.42 -16.42
N ASP A 234 -6.60 -18.32 -16.58
CA ASP A 234 -7.83 -18.06 -17.33
C ASP A 234 -8.69 -16.95 -16.68
N VAL A 235 -8.79 -16.96 -15.35
CA VAL A 235 -9.51 -15.94 -14.59
C VAL A 235 -8.78 -14.60 -14.65
N PHE A 236 -7.45 -14.60 -14.51
CA PHE A 236 -6.66 -13.38 -14.66
C PHE A 236 -6.86 -12.75 -16.04
N ASP A 237 -6.75 -13.55 -17.10
CA ASP A 237 -6.79 -13.08 -18.47
C ASP A 237 -8.19 -12.53 -18.85
N VAL A 238 -9.25 -12.99 -18.18
CA VAL A 238 -10.61 -12.43 -18.33
C VAL A 238 -10.79 -11.17 -17.51
N LEU A 239 -10.43 -11.19 -16.22
CA LEU A 239 -10.62 -10.05 -15.32
C LEU A 239 -9.81 -8.83 -15.74
N PHE A 240 -8.61 -9.06 -16.28
CA PHE A 240 -7.68 -8.03 -16.71
C PHE A 240 -7.44 -8.05 -18.23
N ALA A 241 -8.47 -8.45 -19.01
CA ALA A 241 -8.40 -8.44 -20.47
C ALA A 241 -8.02 -7.05 -21.02
N ASP A 242 -8.54 -6.00 -20.40
CA ASP A 242 -8.29 -4.59 -20.73
C ASP A 242 -7.25 -3.95 -19.78
N LEU A 243 -6.24 -4.72 -19.33
CA LEU A 243 -5.19 -4.23 -18.44
C LEU A 243 -4.55 -2.94 -18.97
N VAL A 244 -4.63 -1.88 -18.17
CA VAL A 244 -3.99 -0.60 -18.47
C VAL A 244 -2.49 -0.69 -18.15
N LEU A 245 -1.66 -0.60 -19.19
CA LEU A 245 -0.20 -0.73 -19.05
C LEU A 245 0.50 0.58 -18.70
N GLU A 246 -0.10 1.73 -19.03
CA GLU A 246 0.38 3.04 -18.61
C GLU A 246 -0.78 3.84 -18.02
N GLY A 247 -0.69 4.11 -16.71
CA GLY A 247 -1.66 4.89 -15.96
C GLY A 247 -1.11 6.26 -15.54
N PRO A 248 -1.91 7.05 -14.83
CA PRO A 248 -1.48 8.33 -14.28
C PRO A 248 -0.24 8.20 -13.39
N GLU A 249 -0.11 7.10 -12.64
CA GLU A 249 0.97 6.91 -11.68
C GLU A 249 2.27 6.35 -12.28
N GLY A 250 2.19 5.62 -13.39
CA GLY A 250 3.35 4.92 -13.94
C GLY A 250 3.03 3.86 -14.98
N ILE A 251 4.00 2.97 -15.20
CA ILE A 251 3.95 1.88 -16.18
C ILE A 251 3.94 0.54 -15.47
N VAL A 252 3.10 -0.38 -15.93
CA VAL A 252 3.04 -1.76 -15.45
C VAL A 252 4.10 -2.60 -16.17
N ILE A 253 5.00 -3.19 -15.39
CA ILE A 253 5.91 -4.25 -15.84
C ILE A 253 5.17 -5.57 -15.63
N THR A 254 4.90 -6.28 -16.72
CA THR A 254 4.01 -7.44 -16.73
C THR A 254 4.77 -8.76 -16.75
N LYS A 255 4.10 -9.79 -16.23
CA LYS A 255 4.44 -11.21 -16.42
C LYS A 255 5.90 -11.57 -16.09
N MET A 256 6.45 -11.00 -15.03
CA MET A 256 7.80 -11.35 -14.59
C MET A 256 7.78 -12.74 -13.95
N PRO A 257 8.65 -13.69 -14.35
CA PRO A 257 8.69 -15.00 -13.72
C PRO A 257 8.98 -14.93 -12.21
N LEU A 258 8.17 -15.59 -11.39
CA LEU A 258 8.41 -15.73 -9.96
C LEU A 258 9.49 -16.79 -9.70
N ARG A 259 10.74 -16.44 -9.96
CA ARG A 259 11.93 -17.27 -9.70
C ARG A 259 13.02 -16.44 -9.05
N ASP A 260 13.95 -17.11 -8.36
CA ASP A 260 15.03 -16.47 -7.62
C ASP A 260 15.87 -15.51 -8.48
N ALA A 261 16.12 -15.86 -9.75
CA ALA A 261 16.92 -15.03 -10.66
C ALA A 261 16.24 -13.69 -10.96
N GLU A 262 15.00 -13.71 -11.47
CA GLU A 262 14.28 -12.49 -11.84
C GLU A 262 13.95 -11.61 -10.64
N VAL A 263 13.55 -12.23 -9.52
CA VAL A 263 13.34 -11.51 -8.27
C VAL A 263 14.65 -10.91 -7.79
N GLY A 264 15.75 -11.67 -7.80
CA GLY A 264 17.06 -11.19 -7.41
C GLY A 264 17.56 -10.02 -8.26
N ASP A 265 17.34 -10.04 -9.56
CA ASP A 265 17.70 -8.95 -10.47
C ASP A 265 16.85 -7.71 -10.26
N LEU A 266 15.53 -7.87 -10.05
CA LEU A 266 14.66 -6.76 -9.69
C LEU A 266 15.08 -6.10 -8.37
N LEU A 267 15.42 -6.91 -7.35
CA LEU A 267 15.83 -6.42 -6.03
C LEU A 267 17.19 -5.72 -6.02
N LYS A 268 18.02 -5.90 -7.06
CA LYS A 268 19.28 -5.15 -7.22
C LYS A 268 19.06 -3.73 -7.74
N LEU A 269 17.86 -3.40 -8.23
CA LEU A 269 17.56 -2.05 -8.69
C LEU A 269 17.60 -1.07 -7.50
N PRO A 270 18.11 0.16 -7.69
CA PRO A 270 18.31 1.12 -6.60
C PRO A 270 16.99 1.62 -5.98
N ASN A 271 15.88 1.51 -6.70
CA ASN A 271 14.60 2.12 -6.35
C ASN A 271 13.48 1.07 -6.26
N VAL A 272 13.67 0.03 -5.45
CA VAL A 272 12.60 -0.93 -5.12
C VAL A 272 11.92 -0.51 -3.83
N ALA A 273 10.60 -0.34 -3.88
CA ALA A 273 9.83 0.01 -2.71
C ALA A 273 9.91 -1.12 -1.65
N PRO A 274 10.08 -0.80 -0.35
CA PRO A 274 10.19 -1.81 0.70
C PRO A 274 9.02 -2.82 0.74
N PRO A 275 7.75 -2.43 0.53
CA PRO A 275 6.64 -3.39 0.48
C PRO A 275 6.80 -4.42 -0.65
N LEU A 276 7.22 -3.98 -1.85
CA LEU A 276 7.48 -4.88 -2.98
C LEU A 276 8.60 -5.85 -2.64
N ALA A 277 9.71 -5.34 -2.12
CA ALA A 277 10.86 -6.16 -1.75
C ALA A 277 10.50 -7.24 -0.71
N ALA A 278 9.71 -6.87 0.30
CA ALA A 278 9.23 -7.79 1.33
C ALA A 278 8.29 -8.85 0.73
N LEU A 279 7.34 -8.45 -0.11
CA LEU A 279 6.37 -9.36 -0.71
C LEU A 279 7.01 -10.33 -1.70
N LEU A 280 8.00 -9.92 -2.47
CA LEU A 280 8.75 -10.84 -3.35
C LEU A 280 9.51 -11.90 -2.56
N HIS A 281 10.16 -11.51 -1.46
CA HIS A 281 10.81 -12.47 -0.55
C HIS A 281 9.80 -13.44 0.06
N LEU A 282 8.66 -12.94 0.53
CA LEU A 282 7.59 -13.79 1.09
C LEU A 282 6.99 -14.71 0.03
N ALA A 283 6.81 -14.23 -1.20
CA ALA A 283 6.30 -14.99 -2.32
C ALA A 283 7.23 -16.15 -2.68
N LEU A 284 8.55 -15.91 -2.76
CA LEU A 284 9.53 -16.98 -2.99
C LEU A 284 9.57 -17.97 -1.82
N ARG A 285 9.59 -17.48 -0.58
CA ARG A 285 9.64 -18.33 0.61
C ARG A 285 8.43 -19.26 0.72
N HIS A 286 7.26 -18.79 0.30
CA HIS A 286 5.99 -19.52 0.40
C HIS A 286 5.46 -19.97 -0.97
N ARG A 287 6.33 -20.06 -1.97
CA ARG A 287 5.97 -20.29 -3.38
C ARG A 287 5.12 -21.55 -3.57
N ASP A 288 5.50 -22.66 -2.94
CA ASP A 288 4.79 -23.94 -3.07
C ASP A 288 3.37 -23.85 -2.53
N LEU A 289 3.17 -23.13 -1.42
CA LEU A 289 1.85 -22.89 -0.85
C LEU A 289 1.00 -22.01 -1.78
N LEU A 290 1.56 -20.89 -2.24
CA LEU A 290 0.88 -19.89 -3.07
C LEU A 290 0.48 -20.46 -4.44
N LEU A 291 1.35 -21.27 -5.05
CA LEU A 291 1.17 -21.85 -6.38
C LEU A 291 0.62 -23.29 -6.35
N SER A 292 0.23 -23.78 -5.17
CA SER A 292 -0.51 -25.03 -5.05
C SER A 292 -1.82 -24.97 -5.85
N ALA A 293 -2.22 -26.11 -6.43
CA ALA A 293 -3.49 -26.18 -7.15
C ALA A 293 -4.66 -25.93 -6.16
N PRO A 294 -5.72 -25.23 -6.58
CA PRO A 294 -6.87 -25.00 -5.72
C PRO A 294 -7.47 -26.34 -5.28
N VAL A 295 -7.76 -26.45 -3.98
CA VAL A 295 -8.55 -27.57 -3.45
C VAL A 295 -9.97 -27.38 -3.97
N ARG A 296 -10.37 -28.17 -4.98
CA ARG A 296 -11.75 -28.15 -5.49
C ARG A 296 -12.65 -28.73 -4.40
N THR A 297 -13.41 -27.86 -3.72
CA THR A 297 -14.55 -28.29 -2.93
C THR A 297 -15.67 -28.70 -3.88
N THR A 298 -15.90 -30.01 -4.01
CA THR A 298 -17.06 -30.60 -4.69
C THR A 298 -18.35 -30.28 -3.95
#